data_AF-A0A4R9IHX5-F1
#
_entry.id   AF-A0A4R9IHX5-F1
#
_cell.length_a   1.000
_cell.length_b   1.000
_cell.length_c   1.000
_cell.angle_alpha   90.00
_cell.angle_beta   90.00
_cell.angle_gamma   90.00
#
_symmetry.space_group_name_H-M   'P 1'
#
loop_
_entity.id
_entity.type
_entity.pdbx_description
1 polymer ?
#
loop_
_entity_poly.entity_id
_entity_poly.type
_entity_poly.pdbx_seq_one_letter_code
_entity_poly.pdbx_strand_id
1 'polypeptide(L)'
;MEEEYTCFRFHMDQSKKAIGFFVSLGILVLGFLFFNTKQIDPFSDFALLEWQIKLALQGKFYLPYDSSLLDPNFQFFPLPDLFFHVHKGFVYSTFPNFYPIFSAPFYVINGPFGIRIVQFVLFFVSIFIFYQIKKDGIATILLLFGSSIPLYIFLIHDTIVFFFLEISILYLLHRKWNVLPGILSICLVWMRPEMAVSIFLILFFFSKEKNWKNITITFMLTGFVFSIVNKITLGTFFPLRLVKSPEFHFSTDTSLFLFKILLEQIPIFILFIIYLIKAISQKKNLYQYITIIFVTFLLVLISPNTGGHNTPRYFYGLFPLYILLLRNNDNERTITKFTKTWGVLCFILSLYQINLLFQKSKELTKISKYQTNTVSEITKLENKVLVFNNSDFSFVSLPVLENISSLQTKKDIFLLRPNFSKKTFIQILSAKNADSFVFLELPPSPIPLGPIVTDPENRRLGEYKMEKQYQLPNALLPIQITEYKRQ
;
A
#
# COMPACT_ATOMS: atom_id res chain seq x y z
N MET A 1 -42.18 16.45 34.64
CA MET A 1 -41.96 15.23 33.81
C MET A 1 -41.98 15.55 32.31
N GLU A 2 -42.97 16.26 31.77
CA GLU A 2 -43.02 16.58 30.31
C GLU A 2 -41.85 17.42 29.77
N GLU A 3 -41.32 18.39 30.54
CA GLU A 3 -40.15 19.21 30.12
C GLU A 3 -38.84 18.40 30.02
N GLU A 4 -38.70 17.36 30.83
CA GLU A 4 -37.51 16.50 30.82
C GLU A 4 -37.52 15.60 29.57
N TYR A 5 -38.70 15.12 29.17
CA TYR A 5 -38.90 14.33 27.95
C TYR A 5 -38.71 15.18 26.68
N THR A 6 -39.17 16.43 26.64
CA THR A 6 -38.98 17.31 25.47
C THR A 6 -37.52 17.73 25.30
N CYS A 7 -36.81 18.05 26.37
CA CYS A 7 -35.38 18.36 26.34
C CYS A 7 -34.54 17.15 25.88
N PHE A 8 -34.83 15.95 26.40
CA PHE A 8 -34.15 14.72 25.96
C PHE A 8 -34.42 14.39 24.49
N ARG A 9 -35.66 14.55 24.02
CA ARG A 9 -36.05 14.30 22.62
C ARG A 9 -35.36 15.28 21.67
N PHE A 10 -35.32 16.55 22.03
CA PHE A 10 -34.65 17.60 21.25
C PHE A 10 -33.13 17.37 21.16
N HIS A 11 -32.47 17.01 22.27
CA HIS A 11 -31.04 16.69 22.26
C HIS A 11 -30.69 15.40 21.51
N MET A 12 -31.54 14.37 21.57
CA MET A 12 -31.38 13.16 20.75
C MET A 12 -31.51 13.45 19.26
N ASP A 13 -32.48 14.28 18.87
CA ASP A 13 -32.68 14.67 17.47
C ASP A 13 -31.51 15.52 16.94
N GLN A 14 -30.97 16.43 17.75
CA GLN A 14 -29.76 17.19 17.39
C GLN A 14 -28.53 16.28 17.23
N SER A 15 -28.37 15.28 18.09
CA SER A 15 -27.25 14.34 18.01
C SER A 15 -27.32 13.48 16.74
N LYS A 16 -28.51 12.99 16.37
CA LYS A 16 -28.73 12.25 15.12
C LYS A 16 -28.48 13.12 13.89
N LYS A 17 -28.96 14.37 13.91
CA LYS A 17 -28.71 15.35 12.84
C LYS A 17 -27.22 15.64 12.67
N ALA A 18 -26.47 15.82 13.77
CA ALA A 18 -25.03 16.04 13.72
C ALA A 18 -24.27 14.84 13.13
N ILE A 19 -24.59 13.62 13.56
CA ILE A 19 -23.99 12.40 12.99
C ILE A 19 -24.32 12.30 11.50
N GLY A 20 -25.59 12.51 11.12
CA GLY A 20 -26.03 12.55 9.73
C GLY A 20 -25.26 13.58 8.90
N PHE A 21 -25.02 14.78 9.45
CA PHE A 21 -24.22 15.82 8.80
C PHE A 21 -22.79 15.35 8.51
N PHE A 22 -22.06 14.82 9.50
CA PHE A 22 -20.66 14.39 9.30
C PHE A 22 -20.54 13.20 8.34
N VAL A 23 -21.46 12.24 8.41
CA VAL A 23 -21.49 11.11 7.47
C VAL A 23 -21.80 11.59 6.05
N SER A 24 -22.78 12.48 5.90
CA SER A 24 -23.12 13.07 4.60
C SER A 24 -21.97 13.91 4.05
N LEU A 25 -21.29 14.67 4.90
CA LEU A 25 -20.09 15.43 4.54
C LEU A 25 -18.99 14.50 4.03
N GLY A 26 -18.74 13.37 4.71
CA GLY A 26 -17.75 12.39 4.24
C GLY A 26 -18.12 11.77 2.90
N ILE A 27 -19.39 11.38 2.72
CA ILE A 27 -19.90 10.86 1.43
C ILE A 27 -19.73 11.91 0.33
N LEU A 28 -20.10 13.17 0.59
CA LEU A 28 -19.99 14.26 -0.39
C LEU A 28 -18.54 14.57 -0.75
N VAL A 29 -17.65 14.74 0.24
CA VAL A 29 -16.24 15.05 0.00
C VAL A 29 -15.55 13.90 -0.72
N LEU A 30 -15.72 12.67 -0.23
CA LEU A 30 -15.08 11.50 -0.84
C LEU A 30 -15.68 11.18 -2.21
N GLY A 31 -16.99 11.37 -2.39
CA GLY A 31 -17.64 11.25 -3.70
C GLY A 31 -17.13 12.30 -4.69
N PHE A 32 -17.03 13.56 -4.28
CA PHE A 32 -16.47 14.63 -5.10
C PHE A 32 -15.02 14.32 -5.51
N LEU A 33 -14.18 13.93 -4.55
CA LEU A 33 -12.79 13.53 -4.82
C LEU A 33 -12.73 12.28 -5.71
N PHE A 34 -13.63 11.32 -5.53
CA PHE A 34 -13.70 10.11 -6.36
C PHE A 34 -13.89 10.45 -7.85
N PHE A 35 -14.81 11.38 -8.15
CA PHE A 35 -15.02 11.81 -9.53
C PHE A 35 -13.85 12.66 -10.06
N ASN A 36 -13.31 13.58 -9.27
CA ASN A 36 -12.21 14.44 -9.70
C ASN A 36 -10.88 13.70 -9.87
N THR A 37 -10.66 12.63 -9.11
CA THR A 37 -9.44 11.80 -9.19
C THR A 37 -9.55 10.68 -10.22
N LYS A 38 -10.66 10.60 -10.98
CA LYS A 38 -10.83 9.60 -12.04
C LYS A 38 -9.70 9.63 -13.07
N GLN A 39 -9.14 10.81 -13.34
CA GLN A 39 -8.04 11.02 -14.29
C GLN A 39 -6.65 10.64 -13.76
N ILE A 40 -6.52 10.23 -12.50
CA ILE A 40 -5.24 9.76 -11.98
C ILE A 40 -4.97 8.39 -12.60
N ASP A 41 -3.92 8.28 -13.40
CA ASP A 41 -3.40 6.99 -13.86
C ASP A 41 -2.56 6.33 -12.76
N PRO A 42 -2.56 4.98 -12.66
CA PRO A 42 -1.67 4.26 -11.76
C PRO A 42 -0.21 4.60 -12.05
N PHE A 43 0.57 4.81 -11.00
CA PHE A 43 1.91 5.37 -11.07
C PHE A 43 2.80 4.65 -10.05
N SER A 44 4.10 4.53 -10.31
CA SER A 44 5.06 3.77 -9.47
C SER A 44 4.55 2.36 -9.09
N ASP A 45 4.72 1.98 -7.83
CA ASP A 45 4.15 0.82 -7.13
C ASP A 45 2.69 0.49 -7.49
N PHE A 46 1.84 1.50 -7.73
CA PHE A 46 0.43 1.30 -8.08
C PHE A 46 0.25 0.78 -9.51
N ALA A 47 1.15 1.17 -10.43
CA ALA A 47 1.17 0.64 -11.79
C ALA A 47 1.60 -0.84 -11.81
N LEU A 48 2.54 -1.21 -10.93
CA LEU A 48 2.94 -2.61 -10.75
C LEU A 48 1.79 -3.45 -10.16
N LEU A 49 1.04 -2.92 -9.19
CA LEU A 49 -0.16 -3.58 -8.67
C LEU A 49 -1.24 -3.76 -9.73
N GLU A 50 -1.49 -2.74 -10.56
CA GLU A 50 -2.42 -2.87 -11.69
C GLU A 50 -1.95 -3.96 -12.66
N TRP A 51 -0.65 -4.00 -12.96
CA TRP A 51 -0.06 -5.00 -13.84
C TRP A 51 -0.19 -6.42 -13.29
N GLN A 52 0.01 -6.61 -11.98
CA GLN A 52 -0.23 -7.87 -11.30
C GLN A 52 -1.68 -8.34 -11.44
N ILE A 53 -2.63 -7.41 -11.39
CA ILE A 53 -4.05 -7.72 -11.60
C ILE A 53 -4.29 -8.21 -13.03
N LYS A 54 -3.71 -7.54 -14.03
CA LYS A 54 -3.79 -7.97 -15.45
C LYS A 54 -3.22 -9.37 -15.66
N LEU A 55 -2.08 -9.68 -15.04
CA LEU A 55 -1.45 -10.99 -15.18
C LEU A 55 -2.24 -12.08 -14.46
N ALA A 56 -2.80 -11.79 -13.28
CA ALA A 56 -3.71 -12.71 -12.59
C ALA A 56 -4.93 -13.10 -13.45
N LEU A 57 -5.45 -12.18 -14.28
CA LEU A 57 -6.51 -12.49 -15.26
C LEU A 57 -6.08 -13.46 -16.34
N GLN A 58 -4.79 -13.49 -16.68
CA GLN A 58 -4.22 -14.42 -17.65
C GLN A 58 -3.83 -15.77 -17.00
N GLY A 59 -4.09 -15.94 -15.69
CA GLY A 59 -3.56 -17.09 -14.93
C GLY A 59 -2.04 -17.11 -14.85
N LYS A 60 -1.38 -16.01 -15.22
CA LYS A 60 0.07 -15.84 -15.13
C LYS A 60 0.35 -15.06 -13.86
N PHE A 61 1.30 -15.55 -13.09
CA PHE A 61 1.74 -14.81 -11.93
C PHE A 61 3.08 -14.12 -12.20
N TYR A 62 3.80 -14.43 -13.30
CA TYR A 62 5.15 -13.96 -13.66
C TYR A 62 5.21 -12.76 -14.58
N LEU A 63 6.25 -11.94 -14.36
CA LEU A 63 6.60 -10.84 -15.24
C LEU A 63 7.14 -11.48 -16.53
N PRO A 64 6.53 -11.22 -17.69
CA PRO A 64 7.05 -11.71 -18.95
C PRO A 64 8.41 -11.05 -19.21
N TYR A 65 9.49 -11.84 -19.13
CA TYR A 65 10.83 -11.41 -19.53
C TYR A 65 11.36 -12.35 -20.60
N ASP A 66 11.18 -11.92 -21.85
CA ASP A 66 11.51 -12.71 -23.05
C ASP A 66 13.00 -13.07 -23.13
N SER A 67 13.88 -12.34 -22.44
CA SER A 67 15.33 -12.59 -22.42
C SER A 67 15.81 -13.46 -21.25
N SER A 68 14.90 -14.07 -20.50
CA SER A 68 15.22 -14.88 -19.30
C SER A 68 16.20 -16.03 -19.58
N LEU A 69 16.14 -16.64 -20.77
CA LEU A 69 17.09 -17.68 -21.19
C LEU A 69 18.48 -17.13 -21.53
N LEU A 70 18.58 -15.86 -21.91
CA LEU A 70 19.81 -15.19 -22.35
C LEU A 70 20.49 -14.42 -21.20
N ASP A 71 19.75 -14.10 -20.16
CA ASP A 71 20.28 -13.57 -18.90
C ASP A 71 20.17 -14.64 -17.80
N PRO A 72 21.13 -15.58 -17.70
CA PRO A 72 21.11 -16.63 -16.67
C PRO A 72 21.22 -16.05 -15.26
N ASN A 73 21.68 -14.80 -15.15
CA ASN A 73 21.76 -14.08 -13.91
C ASN A 73 20.48 -13.27 -13.64
N PHE A 74 19.50 -13.23 -14.54
CA PHE A 74 18.18 -12.65 -14.32
C PHE A 74 17.42 -13.50 -13.31
N GLN A 75 17.79 -13.31 -12.04
CA GLN A 75 17.18 -14.00 -10.93
C GLN A 75 15.85 -13.32 -10.61
N PHE A 76 14.80 -13.80 -11.26
CA PHE A 76 13.45 -13.83 -10.68
C PHE A 76 13.18 -15.29 -10.30
N PHE A 77 13.97 -15.85 -9.37
CA PHE A 77 13.74 -17.22 -8.88
C PHE A 77 14.48 -17.46 -7.53
N PRO A 78 13.96 -18.31 -6.60
CA PRO A 78 12.90 -19.28 -6.78
C PRO A 78 11.56 -18.81 -6.25
N LEU A 79 10.90 -18.01 -7.07
CA LEU A 79 9.58 -18.28 -7.63
C LEU A 79 9.46 -17.49 -8.93
N PRO A 80 8.67 -17.95 -9.91
CA PRO A 80 8.21 -17.04 -10.93
C PRO A 80 7.43 -15.96 -10.16
N ASP A 81 7.13 -14.82 -10.76
CA ASP A 81 6.05 -13.97 -10.26
C ASP A 81 6.43 -12.50 -10.03
N LEU A 82 5.56 -11.61 -10.50
CA LEU A 82 5.62 -10.14 -10.39
C LEU A 82 5.81 -9.58 -8.97
N PHE A 83 5.82 -10.47 -8.00
CA PHE A 83 5.78 -10.20 -6.57
C PHE A 83 7.17 -10.06 -5.95
N PHE A 84 8.25 -10.08 -6.75
CA PHE A 84 9.61 -10.12 -6.25
C PHE A 84 10.55 -9.11 -6.91
N HIS A 85 11.49 -8.54 -6.15
CA HIS A 85 12.68 -7.87 -6.69
C HIS A 85 13.93 -8.44 -6.00
N VAL A 86 15.08 -8.47 -6.66
CA VAL A 86 16.33 -8.98 -6.05
C VAL A 86 17.30 -7.82 -5.80
N HIS A 87 17.79 -7.68 -4.57
CA HIS A 87 18.82 -6.71 -4.20
C HIS A 87 19.93 -7.43 -3.42
N LYS A 88 21.19 -7.24 -3.84
CA LYS A 88 22.39 -7.89 -3.24
C LYS A 88 22.30 -9.42 -3.11
N GLY A 89 21.63 -10.10 -4.05
CA GLY A 89 21.45 -11.56 -4.01
C GLY A 89 20.32 -12.04 -3.08
N PHE A 90 19.60 -11.11 -2.44
CA PHE A 90 18.43 -11.41 -1.62
C PHE A 90 17.14 -11.09 -2.36
N VAL A 91 16.14 -11.93 -2.15
CA VAL A 91 14.82 -11.80 -2.76
C VAL A 91 13.94 -10.92 -1.87
N TYR A 92 13.21 -9.96 -2.44
CA TYR A 92 12.30 -9.03 -1.75
C TYR A 92 10.87 -9.18 -2.29
N SER A 93 9.83 -8.80 -1.54
CA SER A 93 8.42 -8.97 -1.93
C SER A 93 7.83 -7.64 -2.23
N THR A 94 7.31 -7.46 -3.44
CA THR A 94 6.71 -6.20 -3.82
C THR A 94 5.28 -6.12 -3.27
N PHE A 95 4.42 -7.14 -3.45
CA PHE A 95 3.02 -7.11 -3.00
C PHE A 95 2.44 -8.47 -2.54
N PRO A 96 1.34 -8.48 -1.77
CA PRO A 96 0.66 -9.71 -1.37
C PRO A 96 -0.25 -10.26 -2.48
N ASN A 97 -0.14 -11.56 -2.78
CA ASN A 97 -0.82 -12.23 -3.90
C ASN A 97 -2.36 -12.20 -3.80
N PHE A 98 -2.92 -12.06 -2.60
CA PHE A 98 -4.37 -12.08 -2.39
C PHE A 98 -5.07 -10.87 -3.03
N TYR A 99 -4.48 -9.67 -2.93
CA TYR A 99 -5.12 -8.45 -3.39
C TYR A 99 -5.31 -8.43 -4.92
N PRO A 100 -4.31 -8.80 -5.75
CA PRO A 100 -4.49 -8.87 -7.19
C PRO A 100 -5.56 -9.88 -7.63
N ILE A 101 -5.61 -11.06 -6.99
CA ILE A 101 -6.62 -12.08 -7.27
C ILE A 101 -8.03 -11.57 -6.91
N PHE A 102 -8.17 -10.96 -5.72
CA PHE A 102 -9.43 -10.35 -5.30
C PHE A 102 -9.89 -9.23 -6.24
N SER A 103 -8.95 -8.42 -6.74
CA SER A 103 -9.24 -7.23 -7.54
C SER A 103 -9.48 -7.52 -9.03
N ALA A 104 -9.00 -8.67 -9.53
CA ALA A 104 -9.07 -9.07 -10.93
C ALA A 104 -10.48 -9.02 -11.53
N PRO A 105 -11.52 -9.62 -10.90
CA PRO A 105 -12.88 -9.57 -11.44
C PRO A 105 -13.39 -8.14 -11.63
N PHE A 106 -13.05 -7.24 -10.70
CA PHE A 106 -13.48 -5.84 -10.76
C PHE A 106 -12.73 -5.04 -11.81
N TYR A 107 -11.47 -5.39 -12.07
CA TYR A 107 -10.69 -4.84 -13.17
C TYR A 107 -11.26 -5.25 -14.53
N VAL A 108 -11.75 -6.48 -14.70
CA VAL A 108 -12.38 -6.92 -15.96
C VAL A 108 -13.63 -6.10 -16.28
N ILE A 109 -14.44 -5.79 -15.27
CA ILE A 109 -15.72 -5.10 -15.46
C ILE A 109 -15.52 -3.65 -15.92
N ASN A 110 -14.57 -2.92 -15.32
CA ASN A 110 -14.43 -1.48 -15.59
C ASN A 110 -13.01 -0.92 -15.36
N GLY A 111 -11.98 -1.75 -15.59
CA GLY A 111 -10.57 -1.38 -15.45
C GLY A 111 -10.20 -0.82 -14.07
N PRO A 112 -9.26 0.14 -14.00
CA PRO A 112 -8.89 0.85 -12.78
C PRO A 112 -10.07 1.45 -12.01
N PHE A 113 -11.07 1.95 -12.73
CA PHE A 113 -12.24 2.58 -12.12
C PHE A 113 -13.11 1.57 -11.37
N GLY A 114 -13.25 0.34 -11.88
CA GLY A 114 -13.96 -0.75 -11.20
C GLY A 114 -13.35 -1.09 -9.84
N ILE A 115 -12.02 -1.15 -9.74
CA ILE A 115 -11.31 -1.37 -8.47
C ILE A 115 -11.60 -0.23 -7.49
N ARG A 116 -11.50 1.03 -7.95
CA ARG A 116 -11.76 2.20 -7.10
C ARG A 116 -13.19 2.20 -6.55
N ILE A 117 -14.20 1.81 -7.36
CA ILE A 117 -15.58 1.66 -6.88
C ILE A 117 -15.64 0.65 -5.73
N VAL A 118 -15.02 -0.51 -5.89
CA VAL A 118 -15.03 -1.55 -4.85
C VAL A 118 -14.32 -1.07 -3.59
N GLN A 119 -13.18 -0.41 -3.71
CA GLN A 119 -12.50 0.21 -2.56
C GLN A 119 -13.39 1.25 -1.88
N PHE A 120 -14.08 2.10 -2.66
CA PHE A 120 -15.01 3.09 -2.11
C PHE A 120 -16.12 2.41 -1.30
N VAL A 121 -16.75 1.37 -1.87
CA VAL A 121 -17.79 0.59 -1.19
C VAL A 121 -17.25 -0.09 0.06
N LEU A 122 -16.13 -0.81 -0.03
CA LEU A 122 -15.51 -1.50 1.10
C LEU A 122 -15.16 -0.53 2.24
N PHE A 123 -14.68 0.67 1.91
CA PHE A 123 -14.39 1.69 2.92
C PHE A 123 -15.66 2.08 3.70
N PHE A 124 -16.75 2.44 3.03
CA PHE A 124 -18.00 2.81 3.72
C PHE A 124 -18.66 1.62 4.44
N VAL A 125 -18.58 0.42 3.88
CA VAL A 125 -19.02 -0.81 4.57
C VAL A 125 -18.21 -1.02 5.85
N SER A 126 -16.90 -0.75 5.84
CA SER A 126 -16.06 -0.81 7.05
C SER A 126 -16.54 0.20 8.09
N ILE A 127 -16.79 1.45 7.69
CA ILE A 127 -17.34 2.47 8.61
C ILE A 127 -18.67 2.00 9.22
N PHE A 128 -19.56 1.43 8.40
CA PHE A 128 -20.83 0.89 8.85
C PHE A 128 -20.66 -0.28 9.84
N ILE A 129 -19.82 -1.26 9.52
CA ILE A 129 -19.54 -2.41 10.40
C ILE A 129 -18.96 -1.94 11.74
N PHE A 130 -18.03 -0.99 11.73
CA PHE A 130 -17.48 -0.43 12.96
C PHE A 130 -18.54 0.27 13.82
N TYR A 131 -19.44 1.02 13.20
CA TYR A 131 -20.59 1.61 13.91
C TYR A 131 -21.44 0.53 14.60
N GLN A 132 -21.58 -0.67 14.00
CA GLN A 132 -22.35 -1.76 14.61
C GLN A 132 -21.72 -2.32 15.90
N ILE A 133 -20.42 -2.09 16.16
CA ILE A 133 -19.73 -2.59 17.35
C ILE A 133 -20.27 -1.91 18.62
N LYS A 134 -20.29 -0.57 18.66
CA LYS A 134 -20.69 0.20 19.85
C LYS A 134 -21.88 1.14 19.65
N LYS A 135 -22.41 1.24 18.42
CA LYS A 135 -23.44 2.21 18.02
C LYS A 135 -23.06 3.66 18.36
N ASP A 136 -21.76 3.95 18.33
CA ASP A 136 -21.19 5.23 18.73
C ASP A 136 -20.94 6.11 17.50
N GLY A 137 -21.74 7.17 17.38
CA GLY A 137 -21.62 8.13 16.28
C GLY A 137 -20.32 8.92 16.31
N ILE A 138 -19.79 9.27 17.48
CA ILE A 138 -18.51 9.98 17.59
C ILE A 138 -17.39 9.06 17.12
N ALA A 139 -17.36 7.81 17.60
CA ALA A 139 -16.36 6.83 17.17
C ALA A 139 -16.38 6.62 15.65
N THR A 140 -17.57 6.63 15.05
CA THR A 140 -17.76 6.50 13.60
C THR A 140 -17.20 7.71 12.85
N ILE A 141 -17.45 8.93 13.34
CA ILE A 141 -16.90 10.16 12.74
C ILE A 141 -15.38 10.18 12.88
N LEU A 142 -14.84 9.78 14.04
CA LEU A 142 -13.41 9.64 14.25
C LEU A 142 -12.80 8.58 13.32
N LEU A 143 -13.51 7.51 13.01
CA LEU A 143 -13.03 6.51 12.04
C LEU A 143 -13.01 7.07 10.61
N LEU A 144 -13.99 7.90 10.27
CA LEU A 144 -14.11 8.51 8.94
C LEU A 144 -13.07 9.61 8.69
N PHE A 145 -12.75 10.43 9.70
CA PHE A 145 -11.89 11.61 9.56
C PHE A 145 -10.61 11.59 10.40
N GLY A 146 -10.39 10.57 11.22
CA GLY A 146 -9.24 10.51 12.13
C GLY A 146 -7.92 10.06 11.49
N SER A 147 -7.92 9.74 10.19
CA SER A 147 -6.72 9.38 9.44
C SER A 147 -6.86 9.66 7.94
N SER A 148 -5.72 9.66 7.24
CA SER A 148 -5.63 9.78 5.79
C SER A 148 -5.90 8.48 5.02
N ILE A 149 -6.39 7.43 5.69
CA ILE A 149 -6.76 6.17 5.02
C ILE A 149 -7.71 6.35 3.82
N PRO A 150 -8.64 7.34 3.77
CA PRO A 150 -9.51 7.52 2.61
C PRO A 150 -8.75 7.85 1.31
N LEU A 151 -7.49 8.32 1.37
CA LEU A 151 -6.66 8.52 0.17
C LEU A 151 -6.50 7.25 -0.65
N TYR A 152 -6.44 6.10 0.02
CA TYR A 152 -6.23 4.81 -0.63
C TYR A 152 -7.48 4.28 -1.35
N ILE A 153 -8.62 4.98 -1.24
CA ILE A 153 -9.80 4.71 -2.07
C ILE A 153 -9.55 5.10 -3.54
N PHE A 154 -8.69 6.11 -3.76
CA PHE A 154 -8.40 6.64 -5.09
C PHE A 154 -7.19 5.93 -5.75
N LEU A 155 -6.51 5.05 -5.01
CA LEU A 155 -5.27 4.39 -5.43
C LEU A 155 -5.49 2.89 -5.50
N ILE A 156 -5.05 2.23 -6.58
CA ILE A 156 -5.09 0.75 -6.67
C ILE A 156 -4.10 0.19 -5.65
N HIS A 157 -4.60 -0.20 -4.47
CA HIS A 157 -3.77 -0.59 -3.33
C HIS A 157 -4.55 -1.49 -2.35
N ASP A 158 -3.82 -2.34 -1.63
CA ASP A 158 -4.36 -3.34 -0.70
C ASP A 158 -4.88 -2.75 0.64
N THR A 159 -4.62 -1.46 0.90
CA THR A 159 -4.88 -0.82 2.21
C THR A 159 -6.37 -0.83 2.59
N ILE A 160 -7.27 -0.60 1.63
CA ILE A 160 -8.71 -0.57 1.93
C ILE A 160 -9.26 -1.97 2.19
N VAL A 161 -8.79 -2.98 1.45
CA VAL A 161 -9.14 -4.38 1.71
C VAL A 161 -8.61 -4.82 3.08
N PHE A 162 -7.37 -4.44 3.40
CA PHE A 162 -6.76 -4.66 4.70
C PHE A 162 -7.61 -4.05 5.83
N PHE A 163 -7.99 -2.78 5.69
CA PHE A 163 -8.82 -2.06 6.67
C PHE A 163 -10.19 -2.73 6.85
N PHE A 164 -10.83 -3.15 5.76
CA PHE A 164 -12.10 -3.86 5.81
C PHE A 164 -12.01 -5.18 6.59
N LEU A 165 -10.95 -5.96 6.34
CA LEU A 165 -10.71 -7.22 7.05
C LEU A 165 -10.47 -6.99 8.55
N GLU A 166 -9.69 -5.97 8.91
CA GLU A 166 -9.43 -5.61 10.30
C GLU A 166 -10.71 -5.23 11.05
N ILE A 167 -11.52 -4.33 10.49
CA ILE A 167 -12.80 -3.93 11.08
C ILE A 167 -13.77 -5.12 11.19
N SER A 168 -13.78 -6.00 10.19
CA SER A 168 -14.59 -7.22 10.21
C SER A 168 -14.17 -8.17 11.33
N ILE A 169 -12.87 -8.35 11.56
CA ILE A 169 -12.36 -9.15 12.69
C ILE A 169 -12.80 -8.54 14.02
N LEU A 170 -12.62 -7.22 14.22
CA LEU A 170 -13.05 -6.53 15.43
C LEU A 170 -14.56 -6.70 15.69
N TYR A 171 -15.37 -6.59 14.64
CA TYR A 171 -16.82 -6.80 14.74
C TYR A 171 -17.19 -8.23 15.10
N LEU A 172 -16.58 -9.22 14.45
CA LEU A 172 -16.85 -10.63 14.71
C LEU A 172 -16.40 -11.04 16.12
N LEU A 173 -15.26 -10.52 16.59
CA LEU A 173 -14.81 -10.68 17.98
C LEU A 173 -15.83 -10.08 18.95
N HIS A 174 -16.28 -8.85 18.72
CA HIS A 174 -17.32 -8.23 19.55
C HIS A 174 -18.64 -9.03 19.56
N ARG A 175 -18.99 -9.69 18.45
CA ARG A 175 -20.16 -10.58 18.34
C ARG A 175 -19.91 -11.97 18.96
N LYS A 176 -18.74 -12.21 19.58
CA LYS A 176 -18.33 -13.48 20.19
C LYS A 176 -18.28 -14.65 19.20
N TRP A 177 -17.98 -14.37 17.93
CA TRP A 177 -17.70 -15.40 16.94
C TRP A 177 -16.28 -15.91 17.14
N ASN A 178 -16.08 -17.21 16.93
CA ASN A 178 -14.87 -17.87 17.43
C ASN A 178 -13.97 -18.43 16.32
N VAL A 179 -14.53 -18.70 15.15
CA VAL A 179 -13.82 -19.37 14.05
C VAL A 179 -13.41 -18.38 12.97
N LEU A 180 -14.38 -17.63 12.46
CA LEU A 180 -14.17 -16.69 11.37
C LEU A 180 -13.10 -15.61 11.67
N PRO A 181 -13.01 -15.03 12.88
CA PRO A 181 -11.92 -14.11 13.22
C PRO A 181 -10.54 -14.74 13.04
N GLY A 182 -10.34 -16.00 13.46
CA GLY A 182 -9.05 -16.69 13.34
C GLY A 182 -8.64 -16.88 11.88
N ILE A 183 -9.60 -17.25 11.02
CA ILE A 183 -9.39 -17.40 9.56
C ILE A 183 -9.04 -16.04 8.93
N LEU A 184 -9.82 -14.99 9.21
CA LEU A 184 -9.57 -13.66 8.64
C LEU A 184 -8.25 -13.07 9.16
N SER A 185 -7.91 -13.32 10.43
CA SER A 185 -6.63 -12.90 11.00
C SER A 185 -5.44 -13.53 10.28
N ILE A 186 -5.48 -14.82 9.93
CA ILE A 186 -4.36 -15.39 9.15
C ILE A 186 -4.29 -14.81 7.74
N CYS A 187 -5.42 -14.53 7.08
CA CYS A 187 -5.43 -13.86 5.79
C CYS A 187 -4.75 -12.49 5.87
N LEU A 188 -5.01 -11.73 6.95
CA LEU A 188 -4.33 -10.46 7.22
C LEU A 188 -2.82 -10.63 7.41
N VAL A 189 -2.37 -11.60 8.20
CA VAL A 189 -0.93 -11.89 8.38
C VAL A 189 -0.29 -12.28 7.05
N TRP A 190 -0.98 -13.07 6.23
CA TRP A 190 -0.45 -13.51 4.94
C TRP A 190 -0.34 -12.36 3.93
N MET A 191 -1.22 -11.35 4.02
CA MET A 191 -1.09 -10.11 3.26
C MET A 191 0.02 -9.21 3.82
N ARG A 192 0.13 -9.11 5.15
CA ARG A 192 0.98 -8.16 5.88
C ARG A 192 1.52 -8.80 7.16
N PRO A 193 2.68 -9.48 7.11
CA PRO A 193 3.16 -10.27 8.24
C PRO A 193 3.47 -9.48 9.51
N GLU A 194 3.85 -8.21 9.36
CA GLU A 194 4.06 -7.28 10.47
C GLU A 194 2.80 -7.08 11.34
N MET A 195 1.61 -7.37 10.79
CA MET A 195 0.33 -7.30 11.49
C MET A 195 0.07 -8.51 12.39
N ALA A 196 0.93 -9.52 12.40
CA ALA A 196 0.88 -10.59 13.41
C ALA A 196 0.87 -10.00 14.83
N VAL A 197 1.70 -8.97 15.07
CA VAL A 197 1.75 -8.26 16.36
C VAL A 197 0.41 -7.61 16.69
N SER A 198 -0.20 -6.92 15.72
CA SER A 198 -1.51 -6.26 15.88
C SER A 198 -2.63 -7.25 16.15
N ILE A 199 -2.59 -8.45 15.56
CA ILE A 199 -3.60 -9.49 15.80
C ILE A 199 -3.51 -10.05 17.23
N PHE A 200 -2.30 -10.32 17.72
CA PHE A 200 -2.12 -10.75 19.10
C PHE A 200 -2.54 -9.67 20.11
N LEU A 201 -2.30 -8.40 19.78
CA LEU A 201 -2.82 -7.29 20.55
C LEU A 201 -4.35 -7.27 20.62
N ILE A 202 -5.03 -7.47 19.49
CA ILE A 202 -6.50 -7.49 19.45
C ILE A 202 -7.04 -8.52 20.45
N LEU A 203 -6.46 -9.74 20.47
CA LEU A 203 -6.85 -10.77 21.43
C LEU A 203 -6.64 -10.33 22.90
N PHE A 204 -5.59 -9.54 23.13
CA PHE A 204 -5.26 -9.00 24.44
C PHE A 204 -6.30 -7.98 24.94
N PHE A 205 -6.80 -7.12 24.03
CA PHE A 205 -7.84 -6.13 24.33
C PHE A 205 -9.21 -6.75 24.67
N PHE A 206 -9.50 -7.95 24.14
CA PHE A 206 -10.73 -8.71 24.39
C PHE A 206 -10.53 -9.91 25.33
N SER A 207 -9.43 -9.97 26.09
CA SER A 207 -9.04 -11.10 26.95
C SER A 207 -10.08 -11.51 28.02
N LYS A 208 -11.01 -10.62 28.38
CA LYS A 208 -12.14 -10.92 29.28
C LYS A 208 -13.19 -11.84 28.64
N GLU A 209 -13.16 -12.03 27.32
CA GLU A 209 -14.09 -12.91 26.61
C GLU A 209 -13.60 -14.38 26.63
N LYS A 210 -14.50 -15.32 26.96
CA LYS A 210 -14.20 -16.74 27.19
C LYS A 210 -13.70 -17.52 25.96
N ASN A 211 -13.55 -16.89 24.80
CA ASN A 211 -13.45 -17.59 23.52
C ASN A 211 -12.09 -17.47 22.80
N TRP A 212 -11.09 -16.82 23.40
CA TRP A 212 -9.77 -16.59 22.79
C TRP A 212 -9.09 -17.88 22.31
N LYS A 213 -9.26 -19.00 23.05
CA LYS A 213 -8.67 -20.30 22.71
C LYS A 213 -9.08 -20.78 21.31
N ASN A 214 -10.36 -20.66 20.97
CA ASN A 214 -10.87 -21.14 19.67
C ASN A 214 -10.37 -20.29 18.51
N ILE A 215 -10.22 -18.97 18.74
CA ILE A 215 -9.65 -18.05 17.75
C ILE A 215 -8.17 -18.40 17.52
N THR A 216 -7.41 -18.65 18.58
CA THR A 216 -6.01 -19.07 18.46
C THR A 216 -5.89 -20.42 17.75
N ILE A 217 -6.71 -21.41 18.09
CA ILE A 217 -6.69 -22.73 17.43
C ILE A 217 -6.99 -22.58 15.92
N THR A 218 -8.02 -21.83 15.56
CA THR A 218 -8.41 -21.65 14.15
C THR A 218 -7.39 -20.84 13.37
N PHE A 219 -6.78 -19.82 14.00
CA PHE A 219 -5.63 -19.10 13.43
C PHE A 219 -4.46 -20.05 13.15
N MET A 220 -4.09 -20.90 14.10
CA MET A 220 -2.96 -21.85 13.95
C MET A 220 -3.25 -22.93 12.90
N LEU A 221 -4.45 -23.52 12.90
CA LEU A 221 -4.85 -24.53 11.92
C LEU A 221 -4.87 -23.95 10.50
N THR A 222 -5.46 -22.77 10.32
CA THR A 222 -5.51 -22.11 9.01
C THR A 222 -4.12 -21.66 8.57
N GLY A 223 -3.30 -21.16 9.51
CA GLY A 223 -1.88 -20.85 9.26
C GLY A 223 -1.06 -22.06 8.83
N PHE A 224 -1.32 -23.23 9.42
CA PHE A 224 -0.68 -24.48 9.00
C PHE A 224 -1.08 -24.87 7.57
N VAL A 225 -2.36 -24.76 7.22
CA VAL A 225 -2.83 -24.99 5.84
C VAL A 225 -2.16 -24.02 4.85
N PHE A 226 -2.16 -22.72 5.16
CA PHE A 226 -1.48 -21.73 4.33
C PHE A 226 0.01 -22.05 4.20
N SER A 227 0.68 -22.47 5.26
CA SER A 227 2.10 -22.85 5.25
C SER A 227 2.36 -24.07 4.36
N ILE A 228 1.48 -25.08 4.37
CA ILE A 228 1.58 -26.25 3.47
C ILE A 228 1.38 -25.82 2.02
N VAL A 229 0.31 -25.08 1.74
CA VAL A 229 0.03 -24.59 0.38
C VAL A 229 1.22 -23.79 -0.11
N ASN A 230 1.75 -22.88 0.70
CA ASN A 230 2.91 -22.06 0.40
C ASN A 230 4.20 -22.90 0.26
N LYS A 231 4.37 -24.00 0.98
CA LYS A 231 5.50 -24.91 0.76
C LYS A 231 5.41 -25.64 -0.58
N ILE A 232 4.21 -26.09 -0.95
CA ILE A 232 3.95 -26.81 -2.21
C ILE A 232 4.11 -25.85 -3.40
N THR A 233 3.56 -24.65 -3.32
CA THR A 233 3.56 -23.69 -4.43
C THR A 233 4.82 -22.85 -4.46
N LEU A 234 5.29 -22.39 -3.30
CA LEU A 234 6.32 -21.36 -3.11
C LEU A 234 7.62 -21.88 -2.46
N GLY A 235 7.70 -23.16 -2.09
CA GLY A 235 8.92 -23.73 -1.52
C GLY A 235 9.26 -23.28 -0.07
N THR A 236 8.48 -22.35 0.51
CA THR A 236 8.69 -21.82 1.88
C THR A 236 7.47 -22.04 2.77
N PHE A 237 7.67 -22.29 4.06
CA PHE A 237 6.56 -22.39 5.03
C PHE A 237 6.04 -21.03 5.50
N PHE A 238 6.91 -20.02 5.52
CA PHE A 238 6.56 -18.68 6.00
C PHE A 238 6.03 -17.79 4.86
N PRO A 239 5.19 -16.79 5.19
CA PRO A 239 4.84 -15.72 4.27
C PRO A 239 6.10 -15.14 3.64
N LEU A 240 6.08 -14.99 2.32
CA LEU A 240 7.28 -14.59 1.57
C LEU A 240 7.90 -13.31 2.13
N ARG A 241 7.11 -12.31 2.53
CA ARG A 241 7.61 -11.06 3.14
C ARG A 241 8.49 -11.24 4.38
N LEU A 242 8.33 -12.31 5.16
CA LEU A 242 9.17 -12.58 6.35
C LEU A 242 10.50 -13.27 6.01
N VAL A 243 10.59 -13.96 4.89
CA VAL A 243 11.80 -14.71 4.48
C VAL A 243 12.85 -13.78 3.84
N LYS A 244 12.53 -12.48 3.70
CA LYS A 244 13.15 -11.59 2.71
C LYS A 244 14.06 -10.48 3.25
N SER A 245 14.26 -10.40 4.55
CA SER A 245 15.31 -9.53 5.12
C SER A 245 16.24 -10.37 5.99
N PRO A 246 17.40 -10.80 5.48
CA PRO A 246 18.39 -11.49 6.29
C PRO A 246 19.06 -10.53 7.29
N GLU A 247 19.08 -9.23 6.99
CA GLU A 247 19.70 -8.21 7.84
C GLU A 247 18.67 -7.17 8.27
N PHE A 248 18.45 -7.08 9.58
CA PHE A 248 17.70 -5.99 10.18
C PHE A 248 18.58 -4.73 10.13
N HIS A 249 18.15 -3.71 9.40
CA HIS A 249 18.81 -2.41 9.36
C HIS A 249 18.01 -1.40 10.18
N PHE A 250 18.61 -0.96 11.29
CA PHE A 250 18.09 0.16 12.04
C PHE A 250 18.50 1.48 11.37
N SER A 251 17.52 2.27 10.92
CA SER A 251 17.75 3.62 10.37
C SER A 251 16.97 4.65 11.19
N THR A 252 17.71 5.48 11.91
CA THR A 252 17.14 6.57 12.72
C THR A 252 16.40 7.57 11.85
N ASP A 253 16.95 7.95 10.70
CA ASP A 253 16.33 8.90 9.76
C ASP A 253 14.98 8.40 9.25
N THR A 254 14.91 7.13 8.87
CA THR A 254 13.66 6.50 8.40
C THR A 254 12.64 6.43 9.54
N SER A 255 13.09 6.10 10.76
CA SER A 255 12.21 6.03 11.94
C SER A 255 11.63 7.40 12.30
N LEU A 256 12.44 8.46 12.27
CA LEU A 256 12.01 9.84 12.50
C LEU A 256 11.01 10.30 11.43
N PHE A 257 11.29 9.96 10.17
CA PHE A 257 10.39 10.25 9.05
C PHE A 257 9.03 9.54 9.21
N LEU A 258 9.04 8.26 9.58
CA LEU A 258 7.80 7.50 9.85
C LEU A 258 7.03 8.05 11.05
N PHE A 259 7.71 8.51 12.10
CA PHE A 259 7.08 9.16 13.23
C PHE A 259 6.42 10.50 12.84
N LYS A 260 7.11 11.32 12.03
CA LYS A 260 6.52 12.54 11.46
C LYS A 260 5.25 12.23 10.66
N ILE A 261 5.31 11.21 9.80
CA ILE A 261 4.17 10.75 9.01
C ILE A 261 3.01 10.29 9.90
N LEU A 262 3.28 9.54 10.98
CA LEU A 262 2.26 9.10 11.93
C LEU A 262 1.46 10.28 12.49
N LEU A 263 2.16 11.35 12.90
CA LEU A 263 1.53 12.54 13.45
C LEU A 263 0.73 13.34 12.40
N GLU A 264 1.26 13.48 11.18
CA GLU A 264 0.60 14.25 10.11
C GLU A 264 -0.59 13.51 9.49
N GLN A 265 -0.50 12.18 9.36
CA GLN A 265 -1.47 11.40 8.59
C GLN A 265 -2.49 10.64 9.46
N ILE A 266 -2.24 10.52 10.77
CA ILE A 266 -3.12 9.83 11.71
C ILE A 266 -3.36 10.73 12.94
N PRO A 267 -4.06 11.86 12.78
CA PRO A 267 -4.29 12.83 13.85
C PRO A 267 -5.04 12.24 15.05
N ILE A 268 -5.78 11.13 14.89
CA ILE A 268 -6.38 10.44 16.04
C ILE A 268 -5.33 9.96 17.06
N PHE A 269 -4.09 9.69 16.62
CA PHE A 269 -3.02 9.28 17.52
C PHE A 269 -2.65 10.41 18.49
N ILE A 270 -2.66 11.67 18.03
CA ILE A 270 -2.46 12.84 18.89
C ILE A 270 -3.60 12.95 19.91
N LEU A 271 -4.84 12.81 19.44
CA LEU A 271 -6.02 12.83 20.33
C LEU A 271 -5.94 11.69 21.37
N PHE A 272 -5.46 10.53 20.96
CA PHE A 272 -5.24 9.37 21.81
C PHE A 272 -4.21 9.65 22.91
N ILE A 273 -3.07 10.28 22.57
CA ILE A 273 -2.06 10.71 23.56
C ILE A 273 -2.64 11.72 24.56
N ILE A 274 -3.37 12.73 24.09
CA ILE A 274 -4.03 13.71 24.98
C ILE A 274 -4.97 13.00 25.96
N TYR A 275 -5.75 12.04 25.47
CA TYR A 275 -6.67 11.28 26.31
C TYR A 275 -5.94 10.35 27.29
N LEU A 276 -4.79 9.79 26.90
CA LEU A 276 -3.94 9.04 27.82
C LEU A 276 -3.43 9.92 28.97
N ILE A 277 -2.94 11.13 28.68
CA ILE A 277 -2.51 12.08 29.73
C ILE A 277 -3.64 12.33 30.72
N LYS A 278 -4.87 12.53 30.21
CA LYS A 278 -6.06 12.67 31.05
C LYS A 278 -6.37 11.41 31.86
N ALA A 279 -6.23 10.22 31.26
CA ALA A 279 -6.45 8.95 31.95
C ALA A 279 -5.44 8.72 33.09
N ILE A 280 -4.18 9.16 32.90
CA ILE A 280 -3.15 9.17 33.95
C ILE A 280 -3.59 10.05 35.11
N SER A 281 -4.02 11.30 34.84
CA SER A 281 -4.52 12.20 35.89
C SER A 281 -5.73 11.65 36.63
N GLN A 282 -6.55 10.85 35.95
CA GLN A 282 -7.74 10.20 36.51
C GLN A 282 -7.44 8.84 37.19
N LYS A 283 -6.17 8.42 37.26
CA LYS A 283 -5.72 7.14 37.84
C LYS A 283 -6.47 5.92 37.29
N LYS A 284 -6.84 5.96 36.00
CA LYS A 284 -7.49 4.83 35.32
C LYS A 284 -6.49 3.70 35.06
N ASN A 285 -6.98 2.50 34.75
CA ASN A 285 -6.13 1.43 34.29
C ASN A 285 -5.50 1.78 32.92
N LEU A 286 -4.18 1.95 32.89
CA LEU A 286 -3.45 2.45 31.73
C LEU A 286 -2.90 1.35 30.83
N TYR A 287 -2.96 0.09 31.27
CA TYR A 287 -2.20 -0.98 30.64
C TYR A 287 -2.55 -1.19 29.15
N GLN A 288 -3.84 -1.10 28.82
CA GLN A 288 -4.33 -1.12 27.44
C GLN A 288 -3.78 0.05 26.60
N TYR A 289 -3.70 1.25 27.17
CA TYR A 289 -3.17 2.43 26.49
C TYR A 289 -1.64 2.36 26.29
N ILE A 290 -0.92 1.89 27.30
CA ILE A 290 0.55 1.75 27.22
C ILE A 290 0.91 0.69 26.19
N THR A 291 0.18 -0.43 26.17
CA THR A 291 0.45 -1.54 25.25
C THR A 291 0.26 -1.12 23.79
N ILE A 292 -0.82 -0.40 23.46
CA ILE A 292 -1.03 0.04 22.07
C ILE A 292 0.05 1.02 21.63
N ILE A 293 0.48 1.95 22.50
CA ILE A 293 1.56 2.90 22.20
C ILE A 293 2.88 2.16 21.98
N PHE A 294 3.20 1.20 22.85
CA PHE A 294 4.40 0.40 22.70
C PHE A 294 4.44 -0.29 21.33
N VAL A 295 3.33 -0.88 20.89
CA VAL A 295 3.28 -1.50 19.57
C VAL A 295 3.28 -0.50 18.43
N THR A 296 2.65 0.68 18.58
CA THR A 296 2.78 1.75 17.59
C THR A 296 4.26 2.08 17.36
N PHE A 297 5.04 2.27 18.44
CA PHE A 297 6.47 2.51 18.35
C PHE A 297 7.22 1.32 17.77
N LEU A 298 6.91 0.10 18.19
CA LEU A 298 7.53 -1.11 17.64
C LEU A 298 7.33 -1.19 16.12
N LEU A 299 6.12 -0.88 15.62
CA LEU A 299 5.85 -0.83 14.19
C LEU A 299 6.62 0.28 13.48
N VAL A 300 6.81 1.46 14.09
CA VAL A 300 7.68 2.53 13.54
C VAL A 300 9.11 2.00 13.34
N LEU A 301 9.62 1.23 14.30
CA LEU A 301 11.00 0.74 14.27
C LEU A 301 11.20 -0.47 13.34
N ILE A 302 10.21 -1.34 13.21
CA ILE A 302 10.29 -2.56 12.39
C ILE A 302 9.87 -2.31 10.93
N SER A 303 8.96 -1.38 10.67
CA SER A 303 8.44 -1.07 9.33
C SER A 303 9.52 -0.88 8.25
N PRO A 304 10.65 -0.18 8.50
CA PRO A 304 11.73 -0.05 7.51
C PRO A 304 12.27 -1.39 6.99
N ASN A 305 12.21 -2.44 7.81
CA ASN A 305 12.77 -3.76 7.54
C ASN A 305 11.78 -4.75 6.90
N THR A 306 10.51 -4.36 6.77
CA THR A 306 9.43 -5.25 6.27
C THR A 306 8.96 -4.87 4.86
N GLY A 307 9.76 -4.08 4.13
CA GLY A 307 9.37 -3.54 2.82
C GLY A 307 8.38 -2.38 2.93
N GLY A 308 8.34 -1.72 4.09
CA GLY A 308 7.65 -0.47 4.29
C GLY A 308 8.33 0.69 3.62
N HIS A 309 8.01 0.89 2.34
CA HIS A 309 8.13 2.20 1.71
C HIS A 309 7.48 3.22 2.65
N ASN A 310 8.28 4.12 3.23
CA ASN A 310 8.02 5.51 3.65
C ASN A 310 6.55 6.00 3.71
N THR A 311 5.63 5.19 4.22
CA THR A 311 4.18 5.40 4.13
C THR A 311 3.53 4.95 5.45
N PRO A 312 2.45 5.63 5.88
CA PRO A 312 1.78 5.31 7.15
C PRO A 312 0.97 4.02 7.13
N ARG A 313 1.02 3.24 6.04
CA ARG A 313 0.09 2.13 5.77
C ARG A 313 0.07 1.06 6.86
N TYR A 314 1.14 0.93 7.62
CA TYR A 314 1.30 0.01 8.76
C TYR A 314 0.53 0.45 10.00
N PHE A 315 0.36 1.76 10.19
CA PHE A 315 -0.32 2.32 11.36
C PHE A 315 -1.84 2.30 11.24
N TYR A 316 -2.38 2.16 10.02
CA TYR A 316 -3.83 2.02 9.85
C TYR A 316 -4.38 0.75 10.51
N GLY A 317 -3.56 -0.28 10.70
CA GLY A 317 -3.91 -1.50 11.46
C GLY A 317 -4.04 -1.32 12.98
N LEU A 318 -3.78 -0.11 13.48
CA LEU A 318 -3.98 0.26 14.90
C LEU A 318 -5.01 1.37 15.06
N PHE A 319 -5.36 2.03 13.96
CA PHE A 319 -6.25 3.19 13.92
C PHE A 319 -7.64 2.91 14.55
N PRO A 320 -8.33 1.80 14.23
CA PRO A 320 -9.61 1.46 14.87
C PRO A 320 -9.48 1.20 16.37
N LEU A 321 -8.36 0.63 16.82
CA LEU A 321 -8.11 0.31 18.21
C LEU A 321 -7.91 1.58 19.06
N TYR A 322 -7.20 2.59 18.55
CA TYR A 322 -7.09 3.90 19.23
C TYR A 322 -8.48 4.47 19.54
N ILE A 323 -9.39 4.40 18.57
CA ILE A 323 -10.76 4.92 18.70
C ILE A 323 -11.54 4.10 19.73
N LEU A 324 -11.49 2.77 19.66
CA LEU A 324 -12.21 1.90 20.59
C LEU A 324 -11.79 2.11 22.06
N LEU A 325 -10.49 2.34 22.29
CA LEU A 325 -9.91 2.62 23.61
C LEU A 325 -10.21 4.03 24.11
N LEU A 326 -10.12 5.03 23.24
CA LEU A 326 -10.50 6.40 23.56
C LEU A 326 -11.99 6.49 23.92
N ARG A 327 -12.81 5.58 23.39
CA ARG A 327 -14.24 5.43 23.66
C ARG A 327 -14.55 4.22 24.56
N ASN A 328 -13.63 3.77 25.43
CA ASN A 328 -13.87 2.61 26.29
C ASN A 328 -14.78 2.93 27.49
N ASN A 329 -15.69 1.99 27.79
CA ASN A 329 -16.93 2.14 28.57
C ASN A 329 -16.71 1.91 30.08
N ASP A 330 -16.16 2.90 30.79
CA ASP A 330 -16.29 2.90 32.27
C ASP A 330 -17.51 3.72 32.74
N ASN A 331 -18.18 4.46 31.85
CA ASN A 331 -19.39 5.24 32.18
C ASN A 331 -20.39 5.20 31.01
N GLU A 332 -21.18 4.13 30.93
CA GLU A 332 -22.12 3.83 29.82
C GLU A 332 -23.21 4.90 29.60
N ARG A 333 -23.50 5.77 30.57
CA ARG A 333 -24.63 6.72 30.48
C ARG A 333 -24.29 8.12 29.98
N THR A 334 -23.02 8.53 30.00
CA THR A 334 -22.63 9.94 29.70
C THR A 334 -21.77 10.09 28.45
N ILE A 335 -21.13 9.02 27.96
CA ILE A 335 -20.07 9.14 26.96
C ILE A 335 -20.56 8.98 25.52
N THR A 336 -21.66 8.26 25.26
CA THR A 336 -22.26 8.08 23.92
C THR A 336 -23.01 9.32 23.41
N LYS A 337 -23.31 10.30 24.28
CA LYS A 337 -23.98 11.54 23.87
C LYS A 337 -23.01 12.46 23.14
N PHE A 338 -23.47 13.02 22.02
CA PHE A 338 -22.74 14.01 21.25
C PHE A 338 -22.68 15.34 22.02
N THR A 339 -21.59 15.58 22.75
CA THR A 339 -21.41 16.85 23.48
C THR A 339 -20.88 17.95 22.56
N LYS A 340 -21.08 19.22 22.94
CA LYS A 340 -20.53 20.37 22.20
C LYS A 340 -19.01 20.24 21.98
N THR A 341 -18.27 19.80 23.00
CA THR A 341 -16.81 19.57 22.92
C THR A 341 -16.45 18.53 21.88
N TRP A 342 -17.17 17.39 21.86
CA TRP A 342 -16.96 16.36 20.83
C TRP A 342 -17.34 16.85 19.43
N GLY A 343 -18.40 17.65 19.32
CA GLY A 343 -18.79 18.29 18.06
C GLY A 343 -17.70 19.19 17.50
N VAL A 344 -17.12 20.07 18.33
CA VAL A 344 -16.02 20.95 17.94
C VAL A 344 -14.78 20.13 17.55
N LEU A 345 -14.40 19.12 18.33
CA LEU A 345 -13.26 18.25 18.01
C LEU A 345 -13.47 17.50 16.68
N CYS A 346 -14.65 16.91 16.47
CA CYS A 346 -14.99 16.24 15.22
C CYS A 346 -14.96 17.22 14.04
N PHE A 347 -15.44 18.44 14.22
CA PHE A 347 -15.42 19.48 13.19
C PHE A 347 -14.00 19.89 12.81
N ILE A 348 -13.14 20.17 13.79
CA ILE A 348 -11.72 20.52 13.55
C ILE A 348 -11.00 19.38 12.85
N LEU A 349 -11.17 18.14 13.32
CA LEU A 349 -10.58 16.96 12.68
C LEU A 349 -11.09 16.76 11.25
N SER A 350 -12.39 16.95 11.02
CA SER A 350 -12.97 16.88 9.68
C SER A 350 -12.37 17.92 8.74
N LEU A 351 -12.25 19.19 9.18
CA LEU A 351 -11.62 20.25 8.38
C LEU A 351 -10.16 19.95 8.06
N TYR A 352 -9.38 19.53 9.07
CA TYR A 352 -7.98 19.14 8.90
C TYR A 352 -7.86 18.01 7.87
N GLN A 353 -8.66 16.96 8.03
CA GLN A 353 -8.60 15.79 7.17
C GLN A 353 -9.06 16.10 5.75
N ILE A 354 -10.14 16.88 5.58
CA ILE A 354 -10.61 17.33 4.27
C ILE A 354 -9.51 18.13 3.56
N ASN A 355 -8.88 19.08 4.24
CA ASN A 355 -7.78 19.85 3.66
C ASN A 355 -6.60 18.96 3.26
N LEU A 356 -6.20 18.01 4.12
CA LEU A 356 -5.15 17.04 3.83
C LEU A 356 -5.50 16.19 2.60
N LEU A 357 -6.75 15.71 2.49
CA LEU A 357 -7.23 14.94 1.34
C LEU A 357 -7.15 15.74 0.04
N PHE A 358 -7.50 17.03 0.07
CA PHE A 358 -7.40 17.91 -1.10
C PHE A 358 -5.95 18.16 -1.50
N GLN A 359 -5.06 18.45 -0.55
CA GLN A 359 -3.64 18.66 -0.82
C GLN A 359 -3.00 17.40 -1.42
N LYS A 360 -3.25 16.24 -0.81
CA LYS A 360 -2.70 14.97 -1.29
C LYS A 360 -3.29 14.53 -2.61
N SER A 361 -4.59 14.73 -2.85
CA SER A 361 -5.19 14.48 -4.17
C SER A 361 -4.52 15.32 -5.27
N LYS A 362 -4.25 16.61 -5.02
CA LYS A 362 -3.52 17.47 -5.98
C LYS A 362 -2.11 16.97 -6.25
N GLU A 363 -1.40 16.54 -5.21
CA GLU A 363 -0.06 15.97 -5.32
C GLU A 363 -0.06 14.69 -6.15
N LEU A 364 -1.01 13.78 -5.89
CA LEU A 364 -1.18 12.53 -6.64
C LEU A 364 -1.50 12.81 -8.12
N THR A 365 -2.38 13.76 -8.43
CA THR A 365 -2.65 14.18 -9.81
C THR A 365 -1.40 14.74 -10.49
N LYS A 366 -0.59 15.54 -9.77
CA LYS A 366 0.67 16.06 -10.31
C LYS A 366 1.65 14.93 -10.61
N ILE A 367 1.86 14.01 -9.67
CA ILE A 367 2.77 12.86 -9.84
C ILE A 367 2.33 12.01 -11.03
N SER A 368 1.04 11.65 -11.08
CA SER A 368 0.47 10.89 -12.19
C SER A 368 0.68 11.59 -13.54
N LYS A 369 0.38 12.90 -13.64
CA LYS A 369 0.62 13.68 -14.85
C LYS A 369 2.10 13.67 -15.28
N TYR A 370 3.03 13.82 -14.33
CA TYR A 370 4.47 13.82 -14.63
C TYR A 370 4.92 12.45 -15.14
N GLN A 371 4.45 11.37 -14.53
CA GLN A 371 4.78 10.01 -14.94
C GLN A 371 4.14 9.65 -16.29
N THR A 372 2.83 9.86 -16.49
CA THR A 372 2.15 9.57 -17.75
C THR A 372 2.74 10.36 -18.92
N ASN A 373 3.08 11.64 -18.72
CA ASN A 373 3.80 12.42 -19.75
C ASN A 373 5.17 11.83 -20.06
N THR A 374 5.98 11.53 -19.04
CA THR A 374 7.34 10.99 -19.23
C THR A 374 7.30 9.68 -20.00
N VAL A 375 6.35 8.79 -19.66
CA VAL A 375 6.17 7.53 -20.38
C VAL A 375 5.70 7.76 -21.82
N SER A 376 4.79 8.71 -22.06
CA SER A 376 4.36 9.09 -23.40
C SER A 376 5.49 9.68 -24.27
N GLU A 377 6.49 10.32 -23.67
CA GLU A 377 7.67 10.79 -24.41
C GLU A 377 8.64 9.62 -24.69
N ILE A 378 8.82 8.68 -23.75
CA ILE A 378 9.61 7.46 -23.95
C ILE A 378 9.08 6.64 -25.13
N THR A 379 7.75 6.56 -25.29
CA THR A 379 7.14 5.77 -26.38
C THR A 379 7.46 6.31 -27.77
N LYS A 380 7.85 7.59 -27.88
CA LYS A 380 8.20 8.24 -29.15
C LYS A 380 9.64 7.98 -29.59
N LEU A 381 10.48 7.43 -28.71
CA LEU A 381 11.86 7.07 -29.06
C LEU A 381 11.86 6.03 -30.17
N GLU A 382 12.74 6.15 -31.17
CA GLU A 382 12.76 5.25 -32.31
C GLU A 382 13.35 3.87 -31.97
N ASN A 383 14.36 3.83 -31.09
CA ASN A 383 15.08 2.60 -30.73
C ASN A 383 14.14 1.55 -30.14
N LYS A 384 14.26 0.31 -30.63
CA LYS A 384 13.45 -0.81 -30.15
C LYS A 384 13.88 -1.27 -28.76
N VAL A 385 15.15 -1.08 -28.41
CA VAL A 385 15.73 -1.54 -27.15
C VAL A 385 15.90 -0.37 -26.18
N LEU A 386 15.19 -0.43 -25.05
CA LEU A 386 15.24 0.56 -23.98
C LEU A 386 15.87 -0.05 -22.73
N VAL A 387 16.90 0.59 -22.20
CA VAL A 387 17.67 0.12 -21.04
C VAL A 387 17.47 1.09 -19.90
N PHE A 388 16.99 0.61 -18.75
CA PHE A 388 16.68 1.41 -17.57
C PHE A 388 17.70 1.14 -16.47
N ASN A 389 18.18 2.17 -15.78
CA ASN A 389 19.10 2.03 -14.64
C ASN A 389 18.39 1.87 -13.28
N ASN A 390 17.07 2.06 -13.25
CA ASN A 390 16.26 2.12 -12.04
C ASN A 390 15.03 1.20 -12.19
N SER A 391 14.85 0.29 -11.22
CA SER A 391 13.75 -0.67 -11.20
C SER A 391 12.40 0.01 -11.15
N ASP A 392 12.25 1.02 -10.29
CA ASP A 392 10.99 1.72 -10.05
C ASP A 392 10.55 2.45 -11.33
N PHE A 393 11.49 3.04 -12.06
CA PHE A 393 11.22 3.68 -13.34
C PHE A 393 10.88 2.67 -14.46
N SER A 394 11.50 1.49 -14.45
CA SER A 394 11.13 0.40 -15.36
C SER A 394 9.71 -0.11 -15.09
N PHE A 395 9.28 -0.18 -13.82
CA PHE A 395 7.93 -0.62 -13.43
C PHE A 395 6.85 0.38 -13.82
N VAL A 396 7.14 1.68 -13.83
CA VAL A 396 6.24 2.71 -14.38
C VAL A 396 6.08 2.56 -15.89
N SER A 397 7.14 2.14 -16.58
CA SER A 397 7.17 2.05 -18.04
C SER A 397 6.61 0.72 -18.58
N LEU A 398 6.71 -0.36 -17.82
CA LEU A 398 6.30 -1.73 -18.17
C LEU A 398 4.83 -1.83 -18.64
N PRO A 399 3.81 -1.36 -17.88
CA PRO A 399 2.40 -1.53 -18.25
C PRO A 399 1.95 -0.68 -19.44
N VAL A 400 2.64 0.43 -19.69
CA VAL A 400 2.30 1.38 -20.76
C VAL A 400 2.95 0.99 -22.09
N LEU A 401 4.18 0.46 -22.04
CA LEU A 401 4.90 0.01 -23.23
C LEU A 401 4.32 -1.29 -23.82
N GLU A 402 3.68 -2.16 -23.00
CA GLU A 402 2.98 -3.34 -23.51
C GLU A 402 1.56 -3.04 -24.01
N ASN A 403 0.82 -2.08 -23.42
CA ASN A 403 -0.49 -1.66 -23.95
C ASN A 403 -0.40 -0.96 -25.32
N ILE A 404 0.76 -0.37 -25.65
CA ILE A 404 1.01 0.28 -26.95
C ILE A 404 1.41 -0.76 -28.04
N SER A 405 1.68 -2.01 -27.63
CA SER A 405 2.08 -3.10 -28.53
C SER A 405 0.98 -3.59 -29.48
N SER A 406 -0.28 -3.19 -29.29
CA SER A 406 -1.35 -3.57 -30.22
C SER A 406 -1.37 -2.74 -31.51
N LEU A 407 -0.62 -1.61 -31.59
CA LEU A 407 -0.59 -0.75 -32.79
C LEU A 407 0.78 -0.12 -33.11
N GLN A 408 1.79 -0.14 -32.23
CA GLN A 408 3.14 0.37 -32.52
C GLN A 408 4.23 -0.64 -32.13
N THR A 409 5.36 -0.60 -32.86
CA THR A 409 6.51 -1.51 -32.76
C THR A 409 6.84 -1.91 -31.32
N LYS A 410 6.77 -3.23 -31.03
CA LYS A 410 7.13 -3.82 -29.73
C LYS A 410 8.50 -3.31 -29.27
N LYS A 411 8.54 -2.66 -28.09
CA LYS A 411 9.78 -2.23 -27.43
C LYS A 411 10.28 -3.34 -26.52
N ASP A 412 11.59 -3.59 -26.55
CA ASP A 412 12.29 -4.50 -25.67
C ASP A 412 12.87 -3.72 -24.49
N ILE A 413 12.37 -4.00 -23.28
CA ILE A 413 12.81 -3.36 -22.04
C ILE A 413 13.90 -4.21 -21.37
N PHE A 414 15.01 -3.56 -21.02
CA PHE A 414 16.07 -4.13 -20.21
C PHE A 414 16.28 -3.34 -18.93
N LEU A 415 16.35 -4.04 -17.81
CA LEU A 415 16.73 -3.45 -16.53
C LEU A 415 18.22 -3.69 -16.29
N LEU A 416 18.99 -2.60 -16.22
CA LEU A 416 20.40 -2.62 -15.87
C LEU A 416 20.55 -2.75 -14.36
N ARG A 417 21.27 -3.79 -13.93
CA ARG A 417 21.49 -4.10 -12.50
C ARG A 417 22.78 -3.46 -12.00
N PRO A 418 22.92 -3.14 -10.70
CA PRO A 418 24.15 -2.57 -10.15
C PRO A 418 25.43 -3.37 -10.45
N ASN A 419 25.33 -4.70 -10.50
CA ASN A 419 26.46 -5.61 -10.76
C ASN A 419 26.23 -6.43 -12.06
N PHE A 420 25.68 -5.81 -13.10
CA PHE A 420 25.41 -6.53 -14.35
C PHE A 420 26.72 -6.95 -15.04
N SER A 421 26.72 -8.15 -15.64
CA SER A 421 27.83 -8.59 -16.49
C SER A 421 27.73 -7.91 -17.85
N LYS A 422 28.76 -7.13 -18.23
CA LYS A 422 28.85 -6.52 -19.57
C LYS A 422 28.79 -7.56 -20.68
N LYS A 423 29.40 -8.73 -20.46
CA LYS A 423 29.34 -9.89 -21.37
C LYS A 423 27.90 -10.34 -21.59
N THR A 424 27.15 -10.60 -20.52
CA THR A 424 25.75 -11.04 -20.61
C THR A 424 24.88 -9.98 -21.28
N PHE A 425 25.07 -8.70 -20.93
CA PHE A 425 24.33 -7.60 -21.55
C PHE A 425 24.58 -7.50 -23.06
N ILE A 426 25.84 -7.59 -23.50
CA ILE A 426 26.19 -7.57 -24.92
C ILE A 426 25.65 -8.81 -25.64
N GLN A 427 25.76 -10.00 -25.05
CA GLN A 427 25.19 -11.23 -25.62
C GLN A 427 23.69 -11.11 -25.87
N ILE A 428 22.95 -10.51 -24.94
CA ILE A 428 21.52 -10.24 -25.08
C ILE A 428 21.24 -9.27 -26.24
N LEU A 429 21.97 -8.15 -26.31
CA LEU A 429 21.83 -7.17 -27.38
C LEU A 429 22.13 -7.80 -28.76
N SER A 430 23.21 -8.59 -28.85
CA SER A 430 23.57 -9.32 -30.07
C SER A 430 22.52 -10.37 -30.44
N ALA A 431 22.00 -11.14 -29.48
CA ALA A 431 20.97 -12.16 -29.71
C ALA A 431 19.65 -11.55 -30.19
N LYS A 432 19.35 -10.31 -29.79
CA LYS A 432 18.20 -9.55 -30.30
C LYS A 432 18.47 -8.81 -31.62
N ASN A 433 19.66 -8.95 -32.20
CA ASN A 433 20.10 -8.19 -33.37
C ASN A 433 19.89 -6.67 -33.20
N ALA A 434 20.19 -6.15 -32.01
CA ALA A 434 20.01 -4.74 -31.72
C ALA A 434 21.16 -3.92 -32.32
N ASP A 435 20.90 -3.15 -33.37
CA ASP A 435 21.90 -2.22 -33.94
C ASP A 435 22.10 -0.96 -33.09
N SER A 436 21.16 -0.67 -32.19
CA SER A 436 21.22 0.44 -31.26
C SER A 436 20.33 0.20 -30.04
N PHE A 437 20.66 0.86 -28.93
CA PHE A 437 19.82 0.90 -27.74
C PHE A 437 19.85 2.29 -27.11
N VAL A 438 18.81 2.61 -26.35
CA VAL A 438 18.73 3.84 -25.56
C VAL A 438 18.85 3.51 -24.09
N PHE A 439 19.75 4.19 -23.41
CA PHE A 439 19.88 4.15 -21.96
C PHE A 439 19.11 5.32 -21.34
N LEU A 440 18.18 5.01 -20.44
CA LEU A 440 17.29 5.93 -19.74
C LEU A 440 17.69 6.03 -18.28
N GLU A 441 18.00 7.23 -17.83
CA GLU A 441 18.53 7.50 -16.50
C GLU A 441 17.74 8.60 -15.79
N LEU A 442 17.37 8.34 -14.53
CA LEU A 442 16.98 9.41 -13.60
C LEU A 442 18.24 9.92 -12.88
N PRO A 443 18.71 11.14 -13.12
CA PRO A 443 19.94 11.67 -12.54
C PRO A 443 19.77 11.97 -11.03
N PRO A 444 20.81 11.70 -10.21
CA PRO A 444 22.08 11.08 -10.57
C PRO A 444 21.92 9.56 -10.79
N SER A 445 22.51 9.07 -11.89
CA SER A 445 22.49 7.64 -12.19
C SER A 445 23.34 6.86 -11.19
N PRO A 446 22.79 5.84 -10.52
CA PRO A 446 23.60 4.99 -9.64
C PRO A 446 24.57 4.10 -10.42
N ILE A 447 24.35 3.91 -11.74
CA ILE A 447 25.09 3.00 -12.60
C ILE A 447 25.33 3.69 -13.96
N PRO A 448 26.33 4.56 -14.10
CA PRO A 448 26.64 5.17 -15.38
C PRO A 448 27.18 4.11 -16.35
N LEU A 449 26.60 4.02 -17.55
CA LEU A 449 27.26 3.35 -18.66
C LEU A 449 28.37 4.26 -19.17
N GLY A 450 29.57 3.71 -19.33
CA GLY A 450 30.70 4.42 -19.93
C GLY A 450 30.45 4.70 -21.42
N PRO A 451 31.28 5.53 -22.06
CA PRO A 451 31.11 5.93 -23.47
C PRO A 451 31.18 4.77 -24.47
N ILE A 452 31.66 3.61 -24.02
CA ILE A 452 31.79 2.38 -24.80
C ILE A 452 31.31 1.20 -23.95
N VAL A 453 30.43 0.38 -24.52
CA VAL A 453 29.98 -0.89 -23.93
C VAL A 453 30.40 -2.03 -24.85
N THR A 454 31.26 -2.91 -24.36
CA THR A 454 31.77 -4.08 -25.10
C THR A 454 31.80 -5.32 -24.21
N ASP A 455 31.82 -6.48 -24.85
CA ASP A 455 32.26 -7.71 -24.20
C ASP A 455 33.80 -7.70 -24.14
N PRO A 456 34.41 -7.65 -22.93
CA PRO A 456 35.86 -7.64 -22.79
C PRO A 456 36.53 -8.91 -23.34
N GLU A 457 35.79 -10.02 -23.44
CA GLU A 457 36.32 -11.33 -23.88
C GLU A 457 36.05 -11.61 -25.37
N ASN A 458 35.11 -10.91 -26.01
CA ASN A 458 34.75 -11.18 -27.40
C ASN A 458 34.29 -9.92 -28.17
N ARG A 459 35.24 -9.20 -28.76
CA ARG A 459 34.96 -8.02 -29.60
C ARG A 459 34.11 -8.32 -30.85
N ARG A 460 33.99 -9.59 -31.29
CA ARG A 460 33.18 -9.96 -32.47
C ARG A 460 31.68 -9.89 -32.21
N LEU A 461 31.24 -9.86 -30.95
CA LEU A 461 29.82 -9.67 -30.60
C LEU A 461 29.34 -8.23 -30.87
N GLY A 462 30.27 -7.31 -31.11
CA GLY A 462 30.01 -5.91 -31.45
C GLY A 462 30.35 -4.98 -30.31
N GLU A 463 30.66 -3.74 -30.66
CA GLU A 463 30.94 -2.65 -29.74
C GLU A 463 29.84 -1.61 -29.88
N TYR A 464 29.27 -1.18 -28.76
CA TYR A 464 28.31 -0.09 -28.74
C TYR A 464 28.98 1.18 -28.24
N LYS A 465 29.05 2.20 -29.10
CA LYS A 465 29.57 3.51 -28.73
C LYS A 465 28.43 4.48 -28.46
N MET A 466 28.63 5.33 -27.46
CA MET A 466 27.77 6.46 -27.18
C MET A 466 27.79 7.41 -28.38
N GLU A 467 26.62 7.68 -28.95
CA GLU A 467 26.44 8.59 -30.08
C GLU A 467 26.01 9.97 -29.58
N LYS A 468 25.00 10.00 -28.71
CA LYS A 468 24.39 11.25 -28.24
C LYS A 468 23.88 11.10 -26.81
N GLN A 469 24.01 12.18 -26.05
CA GLN A 469 23.44 12.29 -24.71
C GLN A 469 22.66 13.60 -24.58
N TYR A 470 21.41 13.51 -24.12
CA TYR A 470 20.51 14.67 -24.00
C TYR A 470 19.38 14.41 -22.99
N GLN A 471 18.70 15.47 -22.56
CA GLN A 471 17.48 15.34 -21.73
C GLN A 471 16.30 14.95 -22.63
N LEU A 472 15.46 14.00 -22.18
CA LEU A 472 14.27 13.58 -22.91
C LEU A 472 13.37 14.80 -23.19
N PRO A 473 13.18 15.19 -24.47
CA PRO A 473 12.43 16.38 -24.81
C PRO A 473 10.99 16.30 -24.31
N ASN A 474 10.46 17.41 -23.80
CA ASN A 474 9.08 17.55 -23.33
C ASN A 474 8.66 16.63 -22.17
N ALA A 475 9.58 15.83 -21.61
CA ALA A 475 9.32 15.06 -20.40
C ALA A 475 9.34 15.98 -19.18
N LEU A 476 8.35 15.80 -18.31
CA LEU A 476 8.22 16.54 -17.06
C LEU A 476 9.15 16.00 -15.97
N LEU A 477 9.61 14.75 -16.09
CA LEU A 477 10.71 14.22 -15.29
C LEU A 477 12.05 14.44 -16.00
N PRO A 478 13.12 14.77 -15.27
CA PRO A 478 14.43 15.06 -15.85
C PRO A 478 15.15 13.77 -16.29
N ILE A 479 14.60 13.07 -17.29
CA ILE A 479 15.17 11.81 -17.78
C ILE A 479 16.31 12.12 -18.72
N GLN A 480 17.50 11.64 -18.36
CA GLN A 480 18.66 11.68 -19.23
C GLN A 480 18.63 10.47 -20.17
N ILE A 481 18.85 10.75 -21.45
CA ILE A 481 18.88 9.78 -22.54
C ILE A 481 20.30 9.71 -23.06
N THR A 482 20.81 8.49 -23.18
CA THR A 482 22.09 8.21 -23.84
C THR A 482 21.86 7.17 -24.93
N GLU A 483 22.06 7.57 -26.19
CA GLU A 483 21.93 6.72 -27.37
C GLU A 483 23.23 5.99 -27.65
N TYR A 484 23.14 4.68 -27.85
CA TYR A 484 24.26 3.81 -28.20
C TYR A 484 24.01 3.12 -29.52
N LYS A 485 25.04 3.08 -30.38
CA LYS A 485 24.99 2.45 -31.70
C LYS A 485 26.10 1.43 -31.86
N ARG A 486 25.76 0.30 -32.47
CA ARG A 486 26.70 -0.78 -32.79
C ARG A 486 27.67 -0.32 -33.89
N GLN A 487 28.95 -0.62 -33.72
CA GLN A 487 30.02 -0.38 -34.69
C GLN A 487 30.57 -1.67 -35.28
#